data_AF-A0A1G4SLZ9-F1
#
_entry.id   AF-A0A1G4SLZ9-F1
#
_cell.length_a   1.000
_cell.length_b   1.000
_cell.length_c   1.000
_cell.angle_alpha   90.00
_cell.angle_beta   90.00
_cell.angle_gamma   90.00
#
_symmetry.space_group_name_H-M   'P 1'
#
loop_
_entity.id
_entity.type
_entity.pdbx_description
1 polymer ?
#
loop_
_entity_poly.entity_id
_entity_poly.type
_entity_poly.pdbx_seq_one_letter_code
_entity_poly.pdbx_strand_id
1 'polypeptide(L)'
;MKTWTSKGFALPTRKSVAKELGYDKDPLRGALVAGSAYSTPWQAGPTLPTVMNNFNNQFLDAFLGKSSLEDAMKKAQETANKEIAAGK
;
A
#
# COMPACT_ATOMS: atom_id res chain seq x y z
N MET A 1 19.58 -7.61 -8.60
CA MET A 1 19.21 -7.02 -7.30
C MET A 1 20.30 -6.11 -6.76
N LYS A 2 21.48 -6.62 -6.36
CA LYS A 2 22.57 -5.82 -5.75
C LYS A 2 22.85 -4.50 -6.47
N THR A 3 23.20 -4.54 -7.76
CA THR A 3 23.54 -3.35 -8.57
C THR A 3 22.42 -2.31 -8.65
N TRP A 4 21.17 -2.75 -8.65
CA TRP A 4 20.00 -1.88 -8.75
C TRP A 4 19.67 -1.26 -7.40
N THR A 5 19.61 -2.09 -6.35
CA THR A 5 19.25 -1.63 -5.02
C THR A 5 20.36 -0.75 -4.43
N SER A 6 21.63 -1.03 -4.72
CA SER A 6 22.76 -0.23 -4.21
C SER A 6 22.78 1.24 -4.64
N LYS A 7 21.97 1.65 -5.63
CA LYS A 7 22.00 2.99 -6.21
C LYS A 7 20.78 3.86 -5.84
N GLY A 8 19.80 3.33 -5.11
CA GLY A 8 18.55 4.05 -4.82
C GLY A 8 17.82 3.55 -3.57
N PHE A 9 16.54 3.89 -3.44
CA PHE A 9 15.70 3.49 -2.29
C PHE A 9 14.99 2.15 -2.47
N ALA A 10 15.11 1.53 -3.65
CA ALA A 10 14.56 0.20 -3.88
C ALA A 10 15.20 -0.82 -2.92
N LEU A 11 14.39 -1.49 -2.11
CA LEU A 11 14.85 -2.52 -1.19
C LEU A 11 15.03 -3.87 -1.90
N PRO A 12 16.08 -4.65 -1.57
CA PRO A 12 16.23 -5.97 -2.13
C PRO A 12 15.25 -6.96 -1.48
N THR A 13 14.53 -7.73 -2.29
CA THR A 13 13.68 -8.84 -1.82
C THR A 13 14.48 -10.01 -1.24
N ARG A 14 15.79 -10.11 -1.53
CA ARG A 14 16.67 -11.16 -0.98
C ARG A 14 17.34 -10.67 0.31
N LYS A 15 17.09 -11.37 1.42
CA LYS A 15 17.70 -11.08 2.73
C LYS A 15 19.23 -11.06 2.69
N SER A 16 19.86 -11.96 1.93
CA SER A 16 21.33 -12.00 1.78
C SER A 16 21.90 -10.72 1.16
N VAL A 17 21.21 -10.16 0.16
CA VAL A 17 21.61 -8.90 -0.49
C VAL A 17 21.36 -7.71 0.43
N ALA A 18 20.26 -7.69 1.20
CA ALA A 18 20.00 -6.66 2.20
C ALA A 18 21.10 -6.61 3.27
N LYS A 19 21.52 -7.79 3.75
CA LYS A 19 22.60 -7.96 4.72
C LYS A 19 23.96 -7.52 4.15
N GLU A 20 24.28 -7.93 2.93
CA GLU A 20 25.52 -7.55 2.25
C GLU A 20 25.62 -6.03 2.04
N LEU A 21 24.51 -5.37 1.72
CA LEU A 21 24.43 -3.93 1.55
C LEU A 21 24.25 -3.15 2.86
N GLY A 22 24.10 -3.83 4.00
CA GLY A 22 23.99 -3.23 5.33
C GLY A 22 22.73 -2.38 5.56
N TYR A 23 21.61 -2.70 4.90
CA TYR A 23 20.42 -1.84 4.91
C TYR A 23 19.71 -1.73 6.26
N ASP A 24 19.85 -2.75 7.11
CA ASP A 24 19.36 -2.75 8.49
C ASP A 24 20.07 -1.69 9.36
N LYS A 25 21.26 -1.24 8.95
CA LYS A 25 22.09 -0.25 9.65
C LYS A 25 22.18 1.09 8.92
N ASP A 26 21.60 1.18 7.74
CA ASP A 26 21.59 2.40 6.93
C ASP A 26 20.63 3.43 7.55
N PRO A 27 21.07 4.70 7.73
CA PRO A 27 20.27 5.72 8.43
C PRO A 27 18.97 6.08 7.72
N LEU A 28 18.85 5.82 6.41
CA LEU A 28 17.67 6.12 5.62
C LEU A 28 16.79 4.87 5.38
N ARG A 29 17.40 3.68 5.33
CA ARG A 29 16.71 2.42 4.96
C ARG A 29 16.41 1.51 6.14
N GLY A 30 17.09 1.68 7.29
CA GLY A 30 16.93 0.80 8.45
C GLY A 30 15.47 0.71 8.93
N ALA A 31 14.79 1.85 9.01
CA ALA A 31 13.37 1.90 9.39
C ALA A 31 12.46 1.16 8.38
N LEU A 32 12.76 1.26 7.08
CA LEU A 32 12.00 0.57 6.04
C LEU A 32 12.22 -0.95 6.09
N VAL A 33 13.45 -1.40 6.37
CA VAL A 33 13.76 -2.82 6.57
C VAL A 33 13.04 -3.37 7.80
N ALA A 34 13.07 -2.65 8.91
CA ALA A 34 12.30 -3.01 10.12
C ALA A 34 10.80 -3.08 9.83
N GLY A 35 10.30 -2.16 9.00
CA GLY A 35 8.91 -2.10 8.54
C GLY A 35 8.42 -3.33 7.78
N SER A 36 9.33 -4.04 7.11
CA SER A 36 8.98 -5.19 6.28
C SER A 36 8.29 -6.32 7.04
N ALA A 37 8.54 -6.46 8.35
CA ALA A 37 7.97 -7.53 9.17
C ALA A 37 6.46 -7.41 9.39
N TYR A 38 5.92 -6.18 9.39
CA TYR A 38 4.49 -5.92 9.55
C TYR A 38 3.82 -5.42 8.26
N SER A 39 4.57 -5.34 7.16
CA SER A 39 4.06 -4.84 5.89
C SER A 39 3.16 -5.87 5.21
N THR A 40 2.04 -5.39 4.66
CA THR A 40 1.16 -6.19 3.80
C THR A 40 1.49 -5.93 2.33
N PRO A 41 1.71 -6.97 1.50
CA PRO A 41 1.88 -6.79 0.07
C PRO A 41 0.68 -6.10 -0.56
N TRP A 42 0.94 -5.15 -1.46
CA TRP A 42 -0.10 -4.45 -2.21
C TRP A 42 -0.62 -5.29 -3.38
N GLN A 43 -1.24 -6.42 -3.08
CA GLN A 43 -1.74 -7.38 -4.07
C GLN A 43 -3.05 -8.00 -3.57
N ALA A 44 -4.20 -7.47 -4.02
CA ALA A 44 -5.52 -7.95 -3.64
C ALA A 44 -6.37 -8.39 -4.85
N GLY A 45 -5.70 -8.85 -5.92
CA GLY A 45 -6.35 -9.36 -7.12
C GLY A 45 -6.89 -8.27 -8.07
N PRO A 46 -7.67 -8.68 -9.10
CA PRO A 46 -8.11 -7.80 -10.18
C PRO A 46 -9.10 -6.70 -9.73
N THR A 47 -9.73 -6.85 -8.56
CA THR A 47 -10.69 -5.89 -8.01
C THR A 47 -10.05 -4.80 -7.15
N LEU A 48 -8.74 -4.89 -6.85
CA LEU A 48 -8.02 -3.90 -6.04
C LEU A 48 -8.14 -2.46 -6.59
N PRO A 49 -8.04 -2.19 -7.91
CA PRO A 49 -8.25 -0.84 -8.44
C PRO A 49 -9.63 -0.26 -8.12
N THR A 50 -10.68 -1.09 -8.21
CA THR A 50 -12.07 -0.70 -7.89
C THR A 50 -12.22 -0.32 -6.42
N VAL A 51 -11.66 -1.14 -5.52
CA VAL A 51 -11.66 -0.85 -4.07
C VAL A 51 -10.93 0.46 -3.78
N MET A 52 -9.75 0.66 -4.38
CA MET A 52 -8.94 1.85 -4.14
C MET A 52 -9.55 3.14 -4.65
N ASN A 53 -10.16 3.11 -5.84
CA ASN A 53 -10.84 4.28 -6.39
C ASN A 53 -12.00 4.72 -5.47
N ASN A 54 -12.80 3.77 -5.00
CA ASN A 54 -13.92 4.07 -4.11
C ASN A 54 -13.46 4.55 -2.73
N PHE A 55 -12.41 3.94 -2.16
CA PHE A 55 -11.78 4.45 -0.92
C PHE A 55 -11.30 5.89 -1.10
N ASN A 56 -10.50 6.18 -2.13
CA ASN A 56 -9.91 7.50 -2.34
C ASN A 56 -10.98 8.59 -2.49
N ASN A 57 -12.04 8.31 -3.25
CA ASN A 57 -13.12 9.26 -3.47
C ASN A 57 -13.85 9.62 -2.16
N GLN A 58 -14.24 8.62 -1.36
CA GLN A 58 -15.00 8.89 -0.14
C GLN A 58 -14.11 9.32 1.04
N PHE A 59 -12.87 8.83 1.13
CA PHE A 59 -11.93 9.26 2.16
C PHE A 59 -11.62 10.75 2.04
N LEU A 60 -11.51 11.28 0.81
CA LEU A 60 -11.33 12.72 0.61
C LEU A 60 -12.51 13.53 1.14
N ASP A 61 -13.75 13.07 0.94
CA ASP A 61 -14.93 13.73 1.49
C ASP A 61 -14.94 13.73 3.02
N ALA A 62 -14.53 12.62 3.66
CA ALA A 62 -14.35 12.57 5.11
C ALA A 62 -13.24 13.50 5.59
N PHE A 63 -12.09 13.51 4.91
CA PHE A 63 -10.94 14.37 5.22
C PHE A 63 -11.30 15.87 5.13
N LEU A 64 -12.16 16.23 4.17
CA LEU A 64 -12.66 17.60 4.00
C LEU A 64 -13.84 17.95 4.93
N GLY A 65 -14.27 17.03 5.80
CA GLY A 65 -15.37 17.25 6.74
C GLY A 65 -16.76 17.27 6.11
N LYS A 66 -16.90 16.76 4.87
CA LYS A 66 -18.20 16.70 4.16
C LYS A 66 -19.06 15.50 4.57
N SER A 67 -18.44 14.50 5.20
CA SER A 67 -19.08 13.28 5.69
C SER A 67 -18.36 12.80 6.93
N SER A 68 -19.04 12.01 7.78
CA SER A 68 -18.34 11.23 8.79
C SER A 68 -17.43 10.19 8.11
N LEU A 69 -16.34 9.80 8.78
CA LEU A 69 -15.46 8.72 8.29
C LEU A 69 -16.24 7.42 8.12
N GLU A 70 -17.14 7.10 9.06
CA GLU A 70 -17.94 5.88 9.01
C GLU A 70 -18.84 5.84 7.76
N ASP A 71 -19.59 6.91 7.49
CA ASP A 71 -20.49 6.98 6.34
C ASP A 71 -19.72 6.97 5.02
N ALA A 72 -18.59 7.67 4.97
CA ALA A 72 -17.71 7.67 3.81
C ALA A 72 -17.18 6.26 3.50
N MET A 73 -16.72 5.52 4.52
CA MET A 73 -16.20 4.17 4.34
C MET A 73 -17.29 3.16 3.98
N LYS A 74 -18.49 3.26 4.58
CA LYS A 74 -19.65 2.46 4.18
C LYS A 74 -20.00 2.67 2.71
N LYS A 75 -20.07 3.93 2.29
CA LYS A 75 -20.35 4.29 0.89
C LYS A 75 -19.28 3.80 -0.07
N ALA A 76 -17.99 3.89 0.30
CA ALA A 76 -16.90 3.35 -0.50
C ALA A 76 -17.04 1.84 -0.71
N GLN A 77 -17.33 1.10 0.37
CA GLN A 77 -17.52 -0.34 0.34
C GLN A 77 -18.74 -0.74 -0.50
N GLU A 78 -19.88 -0.10 -0.29
CA GLU A 78 -21.12 -0.40 -1.00
C GLU A 78 -20.99 -0.17 -2.51
N THR A 79 -20.39 0.95 -2.91
CA THR A 79 -20.18 1.26 -4.33
C THR A 79 -19.19 0.29 -4.96
N ALA A 80 -18.05 0.03 -4.31
CA ALA A 80 -17.07 -0.93 -4.82
C ALA A 80 -17.69 -2.32 -5.01
N ASN A 81 -18.50 -2.80 -4.05
CA ASN A 81 -19.18 -4.09 -4.15
C ASN A 81 -20.18 -4.14 -5.32
N LYS A 82 -20.93 -3.07 -5.56
CA LYS A 82 -21.85 -2.96 -6.71
C LYS A 82 -21.10 -3.01 -8.04
N GLU A 83 -20.00 -2.27 -8.16
CA GLU A 83 -19.16 -2.25 -9.36
C GLU A 83 -18.51 -3.61 -9.63
N ILE A 84 -17.96 -4.25 -8.59
CA ILE A 84 -17.38 -5.60 -8.70
C ILE A 84 -18.45 -6.62 -9.10
N ALA A 85 -19.67 -6.53 -8.57
CA ALA A 85 -20.75 -7.43 -8.93
C ALA A 85 -21.21 -7.23 -10.39
N ALA A 86 -21.25 -5.99 -10.88
CA ALA A 86 -21.65 -5.67 -12.24
C ALA A 86 -20.58 -5.99 -13.30
N GLY A 87 -19.31 -6.07 -12.91
CA GLY A 87 -18.19 -6.43 -13.77
C GLY A 87 -17.92 -7.95 -13.90
N LYS A 88 -18.74 -8.79 -13.26
CA LYS A 88 -18.74 -10.25 -13.45
C LYS A 88 -19.62 -10.63 -14.64
#